data_AF-A0A7V5SQT1-F1
#
_entry.id   AF-A0A7V5SQT1-F1
#
_cell.length_a   1.000
_cell.length_b   1.000
_cell.length_c   1.000
_cell.angle_alpha   90.00
_cell.angle_beta   90.00
_cell.angle_gamma   90.00
#
_symmetry.space_group_name_H-M   'P 1'
#
loop_
_entity.id
_entity.type
_entity.pdbx_description
1 polymer ?
#
loop_
_entity_poly.entity_id
_entity_poly.type
_entity_poly.pdbx_seq_one_letter_code
_entity_poly.pdbx_strand_id
1 'polypeptide(L)'
;MQRIEIISNDSIQENDDILLPLYSMSVSAGIPLPVEEDIEDEIDLNSFLIQHPNSTFFAKVIGDAKNFEGIRDGDLLIVDSFCRPEDGKLILVQINHHLAIRRYRVFEGTEYFETPLGQFIPIQSNFFDTLDFIGVVRHLIHSY
;
A
#
# COMPACT_ATOMS: atom_id res chain seq x y z
N MET A 1 20.59 13.71 -2.80
CA MET A 1 20.15 12.60 -3.67
C MET A 1 19.72 11.48 -2.73
N GLN A 2 18.41 11.27 -2.55
CA GLN A 2 17.90 10.28 -1.59
C GLN A 2 17.56 9.02 -2.42
N ARG A 3 18.43 8.01 -2.31
CA ARG A 3 18.31 6.73 -3.02
C ARG A 3 17.28 5.88 -2.27
N ILE A 4 16.33 5.31 -3.00
CA ILE A 4 15.47 4.26 -2.44
C ILE A 4 16.36 3.05 -2.23
N GLU A 5 16.56 2.66 -0.99
CA GLU A 5 17.11 1.35 -0.68
C GLU A 5 15.96 0.36 -0.77
N ILE A 6 15.90 -0.38 -1.88
CA ILE A 6 15.21 -1.67 -1.88
C ILE A 6 16.06 -2.53 -0.97
N ILE A 7 15.59 -2.74 0.26
CA ILE A 7 16.18 -3.72 1.17
C ILE A 7 15.71 -5.07 0.64
N SER A 8 16.39 -5.59 -0.39
CA SER A 8 16.26 -7.00 -0.76
C SER A 8 16.87 -7.80 0.37
N ASN A 9 16.03 -8.54 1.09
CA ASN A 9 16.51 -9.48 2.08
C ASN A 9 17.07 -10.69 1.29
N ASP A 10 18.37 -10.69 0.99
CA ASP A 10 19.09 -11.75 0.23
C ASP A 10 19.24 -13.06 1.03
N SER A 11 18.38 -13.27 2.02
CA SER A 11 18.28 -14.49 2.81
C SER A 11 16.81 -14.81 3.00
N ILE A 12 16.21 -15.45 2.01
CA ILE A 12 15.00 -16.25 2.21
C ILE A 12 15.47 -17.49 2.98
N GLN A 13 15.60 -17.37 4.31
CA GLN A 13 15.63 -18.55 5.18
C GLN A 13 14.24 -19.20 5.12
N GLU A 14 14.17 -20.52 5.28
CA GLU A 14 12.89 -21.23 5.41
C GLU A 14 12.02 -20.48 6.44
N ASN A 15 10.90 -19.93 5.96
CA ASN A 15 9.93 -19.24 6.81
C ASN A 15 9.27 -20.31 7.67
N ASP A 16 9.60 -20.37 8.95
CA ASP A 16 8.65 -20.91 9.92
C ASP A 16 7.46 -19.96 9.91
N ASP A 17 6.29 -20.45 9.50
CA ASP A 17 5.05 -19.65 9.50
C ASP A 17 4.81 -19.13 10.92
N ILE A 18 4.87 -17.82 11.10
CA ILE A 18 4.55 -17.18 12.38
C ILE A 18 3.03 -17.08 12.47
N LEU A 19 2.43 -18.14 12.99
CA LEU A 19 1.01 -18.21 13.28
C LEU A 19 0.72 -17.49 14.60
N LEU A 20 -0.11 -16.46 14.52
CA LEU A 20 -0.60 -15.72 15.68
C LEU A 20 -2.09 -16.01 15.87
N PRO A 21 -2.61 -16.04 17.10
CA PRO A 21 -4.04 -16.23 17.32
C PRO A 21 -4.84 -15.08 16.68
N LEU A 22 -5.85 -15.44 15.89
CA LEU A 22 -6.83 -14.53 15.33
C LEU A 22 -8.19 -14.81 15.96
N TYR A 23 -8.72 -13.82 16.66
CA TYR A 23 -10.05 -13.93 17.24
C TYR A 23 -11.09 -13.71 16.13
N SER A 24 -12.00 -14.67 15.96
CA SER A 24 -13.10 -14.61 14.97
C SER A 24 -14.14 -13.52 15.32
N MET A 25 -14.12 -13.02 16.55
CA MET A 25 -14.98 -11.91 16.97
C MET A 25 -14.61 -10.63 16.21
N SER A 26 -15.60 -10.03 15.57
CA SER A 26 -15.45 -8.67 15.04
C SER A 26 -15.37 -7.69 16.21
N VAL A 27 -14.21 -7.04 16.38
CA VAL A 27 -14.05 -5.97 17.38
C VAL A 27 -14.83 -4.74 16.88
N SER A 28 -15.91 -4.39 17.58
CA SER A 28 -16.64 -3.15 17.33
C SER A 28 -15.76 -1.96 17.69
N ALA A 29 -15.41 -1.13 16.70
CA ALA A 29 -14.69 0.12 16.90
C ALA A 29 -15.51 1.19 17.65
N GLY A 30 -16.79 0.91 17.96
CA GLY A 30 -17.73 1.83 18.59
C GLY A 30 -18.31 1.28 19.90
N ILE A 31 -19.59 0.90 19.87
CA ILE A 31 -20.29 0.44 21.07
C ILE A 31 -19.80 -0.97 21.43
N PRO A 32 -19.40 -1.24 22.70
CA PRO A 32 -19.01 -2.57 23.15
C PRO A 32 -20.15 -3.57 22.96
N LEU A 33 -19.88 -4.72 22.35
CA LEU A 33 -20.84 -5.82 22.21
C LEU A 33 -20.52 -6.91 23.25
N PRO A 34 -21.52 -7.66 23.74
CA PRO A 34 -21.28 -8.85 24.55
C PRO A 34 -20.41 -9.84 23.78
N VAL A 35 -19.43 -10.43 24.47
CA VAL A 35 -18.45 -11.33 23.86
C VAL A 35 -18.77 -12.77 24.27
N GLU A 36 -18.81 -13.69 23.30
CA GLU A 36 -18.67 -15.13 23.54
C GLU A 36 -17.19 -15.47 23.28
N GLU A 37 -16.52 -16.08 24.26
CA GLU A 37 -15.11 -16.45 24.16
C GLU A 37 -14.95 -17.74 23.35
N ASP A 38 -14.82 -17.63 22.03
CA ASP A 38 -14.34 -18.73 21.19
C ASP A 38 -13.13 -18.26 20.37
N ILE A 39 -11.98 -18.90 20.58
CA ILE A 39 -10.78 -18.77 19.75
C ILE A 39 -10.93 -19.80 18.63
N GLU A 40 -11.10 -19.35 17.38
CA GLU A 40 -11.32 -20.29 16.28
C GLU A 40 -10.31 -20.21 15.12
N ASP A 41 -9.31 -19.31 15.13
CA ASP A 41 -8.36 -19.25 14.01
C ASP A 41 -6.94 -18.75 14.36
N GLU A 42 -5.99 -19.04 13.47
CA GLU A 42 -4.62 -18.55 13.48
C GLU A 42 -4.35 -17.76 12.18
N ILE A 43 -3.48 -16.76 12.24
CA ILE A 43 -3.12 -15.92 11.09
C ILE A 43 -1.60 -15.81 10.94
N ASP A 44 -1.11 -16.08 9.73
CA ASP A 44 0.19 -15.60 9.26
C ASP A 44 -0.03 -14.30 8.47
N LEU A 45 0.57 -13.21 8.95
CA LEU A 45 0.44 -11.89 8.32
C LEU A 45 1.08 -11.84 6.94
N ASN A 46 2.10 -12.65 6.65
CA ASN A 46 2.69 -12.69 5.32
C ASN A 46 1.67 -13.26 4.33
N SER A 47 1.15 -14.45 4.60
CA SER A 47 0.12 -15.08 3.77
C SER A 47 -1.15 -14.24 3.66
N PHE A 48 -1.51 -13.50 4.72
CA PHE A 48 -2.70 -12.65 4.73
C PHE A 48 -2.54 -11.35 3.92
N LEU A 49 -1.39 -10.67 4.03
CA LEU A 49 -1.17 -9.34 3.43
C LEU A 49 -0.46 -9.40 2.07
N ILE A 50 0.23 -10.50 1.76
CA ILE A 50 1.11 -10.63 0.59
C ILE A 50 0.56 -11.67 -0.37
N GLN A 51 -0.13 -11.21 -1.41
CA GLN A 51 -0.66 -12.08 -2.45
C GLN A 51 0.41 -12.57 -3.44
N HIS A 52 1.38 -11.72 -3.78
CA HIS A 52 2.44 -12.03 -4.74
C HIS A 52 3.82 -11.78 -4.11
N PRO A 53 4.39 -12.74 -3.35
CA PRO A 53 5.62 -12.53 -2.59
C PRO A 53 6.82 -12.05 -3.41
N ASN A 54 6.95 -12.53 -4.66
CA ASN A 54 8.06 -12.19 -5.54
C ASN A 54 7.94 -10.79 -6.19
N SER A 55 6.80 -10.12 -6.05
CA SER A 55 6.54 -8.77 -6.60
C SER A 55 6.05 -7.78 -5.55
N THR A 56 6.04 -8.18 -4.29
CA THR A 56 5.61 -7.35 -3.17
C THR A 56 6.83 -6.82 -2.43
N PHE A 57 6.82 -5.54 -2.12
CA PHE A 57 7.85 -4.89 -1.31
C PHE A 57 7.23 -3.86 -0.39
N PHE A 58 8.01 -3.43 0.60
CA PHE A 58 7.59 -2.46 1.59
C PHE A 58 8.26 -1.11 1.33
N ALA A 59 7.52 -0.02 1.53
CA ALA A 59 8.05 1.34 1.40
C ALA A 59 7.66 2.19 2.60
N LYS A 60 8.65 2.86 3.20
CA LYS A 60 8.41 3.79 4.31
C LYS A 60 8.04 5.17 3.76
N VAL A 61 6.93 5.71 4.25
CA VAL A 61 6.49 7.06 3.93
C VAL A 61 7.39 8.08 4.62
N ILE A 62 7.77 9.10 3.86
CA ILE A 62 8.51 10.27 4.36
C ILE A 62 7.68 11.51 4.06
N GLY A 63 7.40 12.29 5.10
CA GLY A 63 6.56 13.48 5.07
C GLY A 63 5.06 13.17 5.19
N ASP A 64 4.29 14.20 5.53
CA ASP A 64 2.85 14.09 5.68
C ASP A 64 2.12 14.23 4.35
N ALA A 65 1.46 13.16 3.91
CA ALA A 65 0.47 13.23 2.84
C ALA A 65 -0.90 13.56 3.43
N LYS A 66 -1.04 14.78 4.02
CA LYS A 66 -2.21 15.22 4.81
C LYS A 66 -3.59 14.96 4.18
N ASN A 67 -3.66 14.75 2.87
CA ASN A 67 -4.91 14.62 2.12
C ASN A 67 -5.15 13.24 1.50
N PHE A 68 -4.17 12.32 1.51
CA PHE A 68 -4.43 10.93 1.10
C PHE A 68 -4.81 10.12 2.33
N GLU A 69 -6.12 9.99 2.60
CA GLU A 69 -6.73 8.93 3.45
C GLU A 69 -5.95 8.56 4.73
N GLY A 70 -5.36 9.54 5.43
CA GLY A 70 -4.67 9.30 6.69
C GLY A 70 -3.25 8.74 6.59
N ILE A 71 -2.60 8.79 5.41
CA ILE A 71 -1.17 8.49 5.27
C ILE A 71 -0.33 9.55 5.99
N ARG A 72 0.54 9.09 6.88
CA ARG A 72 1.37 9.92 7.76
C ARG A 72 2.85 9.63 7.56
N ASP A 73 3.68 10.59 7.99
CA ASP A 73 5.12 10.36 8.08
C ASP A 73 5.41 9.11 8.94
N GLY A 74 6.27 8.23 8.43
CA GLY A 74 6.66 7.00 9.11
C GLY A 74 5.79 5.78 8.80
N ASP A 75 4.66 5.93 8.11
CA ASP A 75 3.81 4.80 7.72
C ASP A 75 4.56 3.81 6.83
N LEU A 76 4.16 2.53 6.92
CA LEU A 76 4.69 1.48 6.06
C LEU A 76 3.63 1.09 5.02
N LEU A 77 4.00 1.21 3.75
CA LEU A 77 3.21 0.76 2.61
C LEU A 77 3.61 -0.66 2.25
N ILE A 78 2.62 -1.51 1.97
CA ILE A 78 2.80 -2.78 1.27
C ILE A 78 2.42 -2.54 -0.19
N VAL A 79 3.38 -2.67 -1.09
CA VAL A 79 3.23 -2.35 -2.52
C VAL A 79 3.42 -3.61 -3.34
N ASP A 80 2.47 -3.87 -4.24
CA ASP A 80 2.53 -4.99 -5.18
C ASP A 80 2.73 -4.47 -6.60
N SER A 81 3.86 -4.83 -7.20
CA SER A 81 4.25 -4.44 -8.56
C SER A 81 3.64 -5.31 -9.66
N PHE A 82 3.08 -6.47 -9.32
CA PHE A 82 2.41 -7.35 -10.31
C PHE A 82 0.96 -6.91 -10.58
N CYS A 83 0.31 -6.29 -9.60
CA CYS A 83 -1.05 -5.79 -9.75
C CYS A 83 -1.13 -4.62 -10.73
N ARG A 84 -2.16 -4.63 -11.59
CA ARG A 84 -2.57 -3.46 -12.34
C ARG A 84 -3.48 -2.58 -11.47
N PRO A 85 -3.37 -1.25 -11.56
CA PRO A 85 -4.19 -0.36 -10.75
C PRO A 85 -5.64 -0.36 -11.24
N GLU A 86 -6.57 -0.35 -10.30
CA GLU A 86 -8.00 -0.15 -10.54
C GLU A 86 -8.40 1.26 -10.12
N ASP A 87 -9.50 1.77 -10.69
CA ASP A 87 -10.01 3.10 -10.34
C ASP A 87 -10.17 3.28 -8.83
N GLY A 88 -9.67 4.40 -8.33
CA GLY A 88 -9.67 4.75 -6.91
C GLY A 88 -8.56 4.12 -6.07
N LYS A 89 -7.73 3.21 -6.61
CA LYS A 89 -6.61 2.62 -5.86
C LYS A 89 -5.43 3.58 -5.74
N LEU A 90 -4.74 3.49 -4.61
CA LEU A 90 -3.47 4.18 -4.42
C LEU A 90 -2.35 3.40 -5.11
N ILE A 91 -1.42 4.15 -5.70
CA ILE A 91 -0.31 3.62 -6.49
C ILE A 91 0.98 4.34 -6.10
N LEU A 92 2.09 3.62 -6.23
CA LEU A 92 3.43 4.18 -6.17
C LEU A 92 3.95 4.38 -7.60
N VAL A 93 4.35 5.60 -7.91
CA VAL A 93 4.89 5.99 -9.22
C VAL A 93 6.19 6.76 -9.04
N GLN A 94 7.07 6.68 -10.03
CA GLN A 94 8.23 7.53 -10.14
C GLN A 94 7.98 8.54 -11.26
N ILE A 95 7.92 9.82 -10.92
CA ILE A 95 7.69 10.93 -11.84
C ILE A 95 8.91 11.84 -11.81
N ASN A 96 9.55 12.07 -12.96
CA ASN A 96 10.75 12.91 -13.07
C ASN A 96 11.83 12.51 -12.04
N HIS A 97 12.04 11.20 -11.88
CA HIS A 97 12.94 10.58 -10.90
C HIS A 97 12.57 10.75 -9.41
N HIS A 98 11.41 11.32 -9.10
CA HIS A 98 10.89 11.44 -7.73
C HIS A 98 9.76 10.45 -7.48
N LEU A 99 9.80 9.74 -6.35
CA LEU A 99 8.68 8.91 -5.94
C LEU A 99 7.51 9.75 -5.49
N ALA A 100 6.32 9.28 -5.84
CA ALA A 100 5.07 9.88 -5.44
C ALA A 100 4.00 8.82 -5.24
N ILE A 101 3.17 9.03 -4.23
CA ILE A 101 1.90 8.31 -4.08
C ILE A 101 0.84 9.11 -4.85
N ARG A 102 0.03 8.41 -5.64
CA ARG A 102 -1.12 8.98 -6.36
C ARG A 102 -2.32 8.07 -6.21
N ARG A 103 -3.52 8.62 -6.38
CA ARG A 103 -4.70 7.78 -6.60
C ARG A 103 -4.90 7.65 -8.11
N TYR A 104 -4.94 6.42 -8.58
CA TYR A 104 -5.24 6.12 -9.97
C TYR A 104 -6.73 6.31 -10.21
N ARG A 105 -7.09 7.05 -11.25
CA ARG A 105 -8.47 7.37 -11.57
C ARG A 105 -8.76 7.18 -13.04
N VAL A 106 -9.95 6.70 -13.38
CA VAL A 106 -10.38 6.48 -14.77
C VAL A 106 -11.72 7.17 -14.99
N PHE A 107 -11.75 8.14 -15.90
CA PHE A 107 -12.98 8.83 -16.32
C PHE A 107 -13.13 8.75 -17.83
N GLU A 108 -14.27 8.23 -18.30
CA GLU A 108 -14.58 8.10 -19.73
C GLU A 108 -13.46 7.42 -20.55
N GLY A 109 -12.79 6.43 -19.96
CA GLY A 109 -11.67 5.70 -20.58
C GLY A 109 -10.34 6.45 -20.60
N THR A 110 -10.26 7.65 -20.01
CA THR A 110 -9.01 8.38 -19.81
C THR A 110 -8.49 8.16 -18.39
N GLU A 111 -7.19 7.89 -18.27
CA GLU A 111 -6.52 7.65 -17.00
C GLU A 111 -5.92 8.94 -16.42
N TYR A 112 -6.00 9.08 -15.10
CA TYR A 112 -5.54 10.25 -14.36
C TYR A 112 -4.81 9.84 -13.08
N PHE A 113 -3.85 10.67 -12.68
CA PHE A 113 -3.40 10.75 -11.30
C PHE A 113 -4.21 11.81 -10.58
N GLU A 114 -4.94 11.41 -9.55
CA GLU A 114 -5.39 12.35 -8.54
C GLU A 114 -4.24 12.60 -7.55
N THR A 115 -3.91 13.88 -7.32
CA THR A 115 -2.87 14.31 -6.38
C THR A 115 -3.43 14.43 -4.96
N PRO A 116 -2.59 14.58 -3.91
CA PRO A 116 -3.11 14.86 -2.57
C PRO A 116 -3.94 16.15 -2.55
N LEU A 117 -3.72 17.10 -3.46
CA LEU A 117 -4.50 18.34 -3.52
C LEU A 117 -5.86 18.17 -4.23
N GLY A 118 -6.25 16.94 -4.60
CA GLY A 118 -7.48 16.65 -5.34
C GLY A 118 -7.43 17.08 -6.80
N GLN A 119 -6.23 17.30 -7.35
CA GLN A 119 -6.05 17.66 -8.77
C GLN A 119 -5.97 16.41 -9.62
N PHE A 120 -6.65 16.39 -10.76
CA PHE A 120 -6.59 15.30 -11.73
C PHE A 120 -5.61 15.66 -12.85
N ILE A 121 -4.53 14.90 -12.95
CA ILE A 121 -3.49 15.08 -13.97
C ILE A 121 -3.58 13.90 -14.95
N PRO A 122 -3.82 14.13 -16.25
CA PRO A 122 -3.87 13.04 -17.23
C PRO A 122 -2.58 12.23 -17.25
N ILE A 123 -2.69 10.92 -17.28
CA ILE A 123 -1.55 10.01 -17.48
C ILE A 123 -1.27 9.95 -18.99
N GLN A 124 -0.71 11.04 -19.52
CA GLN A 124 -0.28 11.12 -20.91
C GLN A 124 1.22 11.41 -20.96
N SER A 125 1.90 10.85 -21.95
CA SER A 125 3.37 10.93 -22.13
C SER A 125 3.93 12.35 -22.21
N ASN A 126 3.09 13.38 -22.36
CA ASN A 126 3.50 14.74 -22.64
C ASN A 126 3.56 15.61 -21.36
N PHE A 127 3.06 15.11 -20.23
CA PHE A 127 3.01 15.84 -18.96
C PHE A 127 4.23 15.57 -18.06
N PHE A 128 4.98 14.51 -18.32
CA PHE A 128 6.09 14.05 -17.50
C PHE A 128 7.29 13.72 -18.39
N ASP A 129 8.49 14.09 -17.96
CA ASP A 129 9.72 13.76 -18.69
C ASP A 129 10.02 12.26 -18.54
N THR A 130 9.81 11.73 -17.34
CA THR A 130 9.86 10.29 -17.04
C THR A 130 8.67 9.91 -16.17
N LEU A 131 8.07 8.76 -16.47
CA LEU A 131 6.98 8.18 -15.71
C LEU A 131 7.12 6.66 -15.68
N ASP A 132 7.37 6.13 -14.48
CA ASP A 132 7.40 4.69 -14.22
C ASP A 132 6.33 4.32 -13.21
N PHE A 133 5.50 3.34 -13.56
CA PHE A 133 4.57 2.72 -12.64
C PHE A 133 5.32 1.67 -11.82
N ILE A 134 5.36 1.84 -10.50
CA ILE A 134 6.11 0.93 -9.62
C ILE A 134 5.20 -0.18 -9.07
N GLY A 135 3.98 0.16 -8.66
CA GLY A 135 3.03 -0.82 -8.13
C GLY A 135 1.80 -0.23 -7.48
N VAL A 136 0.88 -1.12 -7.10
CA VAL A 136 -0.35 -0.78 -6.37
C VAL A 136 -0.11 -0.88 -4.88
N VAL A 137 -0.51 0.14 -4.12
CA VAL A 137 -0.50 0.09 -2.65
C VAL A 137 -1.66 -0.80 -2.20
N ARG A 138 -1.34 -1.92 -1.54
CA ARG A 138 -2.30 -2.92 -1.06
C ARG A 138 -2.73 -2.65 0.37
N HIS A 139 -1.78 -2.27 1.22
CA HIS A 139 -2.01 -2.03 2.64
C HIS A 139 -1.18 -0.84 3.15
N LEU A 140 -1.72 -0.19 4.17
CA LEU A 140 -1.07 0.86 4.95
C LEU A 140 -0.99 0.37 6.40
N ILE A 141 0.21 0.33 6.97
CA ILE A 141 0.43 0.02 8.37
C ILE A 141 0.88 1.30 9.08
N HIS A 142 0.07 1.72 10.05
CA HIS A 142 0.35 2.87 10.90
C HIS A 142 0.54 2.41 12.35
N SER A 143 1.62 2.87 12.97
CA SER A 143 1.87 2.66 14.40
C SER A 143 1.45 3.91 15.17
N TYR A 144 0.67 3.72 16.24
CA TYR A 144 0.24 4.78 17.16
C TYR A 144 1.22 4.98 18.32
#